data_AF-A0A378XXV7-F1
#
_entry.id   AF-A0A378XXV7-F1
#
_cell.length_a   1.000
_cell.length_b   1.000
_cell.length_c   1.000
_cell.angle_alpha   90.00
_cell.angle_beta   90.00
_cell.angle_gamma   90.00
#
_symmetry.space_group_name_H-M   'P 1'
#
loop_
_entity.id
_entity.type
_entity.pdbx_description
1 polymer ?
#
loop_
_entity_poly.entity_id
_entity_poly.type
_entity_poly.pdbx_seq_one_letter_code
_entity_poly.pdbx_strand_id
1 'polypeptide(L)' 'MTLSQKRMVILILVIIVAAVLGRLAVRAFMNFLLGGTLFGGNFL' A
#
# COMPACT_ATOMS: atom_id res chain seq x y z
N MET A 1 -11.16 25.06 6.60
CA MET A 1 -9.91 24.47 6.09
C MET A 1 -9.47 25.26 4.88
N THR A 2 -8.31 25.92 4.95
CA THR A 2 -7.78 26.66 3.79
C THR A 2 -7.52 25.67 2.64
N LEU A 3 -7.56 26.15 1.39
CA LEU A 3 -7.38 25.30 0.19
C LEU A 3 -6.07 24.48 0.26
N SER A 4 -5.03 25.09 0.83
CA SER A 4 -3.71 24.48 1.05
C SER A 4 -3.73 23.34 2.08
N GLN A 5 -4.48 23.48 3.17
CA GLN A 5 -4.60 22.40 4.18
C GLN A 5 -5.31 21.17 3.62
N LYS A 6 -6.37 21.35 2.83
CA LYS A 6 -7.07 20.22 2.19
C LYS A 6 -6.15 19.45 1.25
N ARG A 7 -5.34 20.14 0.46
CA ARG A 7 -4.37 19.51 -0.45
C ARG A 7 -3.32 18.70 0.32
N MET A 8 -2.84 19.20 1.45
CA MET A 8 -1.85 18.50 2.28
C MET A 8 -2.43 17.21 2.89
N VAL A 9 -3.68 17.23 3.35
CA VAL A 9 -4.36 16.05 3.90
C VAL A 9 -4.52 14.95 2.84
N ILE A 10 -4.94 15.31 1.62
CA ILE A 10 -5.07 14.35 0.51
C ILE A 10 -3.70 13.73 0.18
N LEU A 11 -2.65 14.53 0.16
CA LEU A 11 -1.30 14.08 -0.20
C LEU A 11 -0.76 13.07 0.83
N ILE A 12 -0.96 13.33 2.12
CA ILE A 12 -0.60 12.40 3.21
C ILE A 12 -1.40 11.10 3.08
N LEU A 13 -2.70 11.19 2.82
CA LEU A 13 -3.57 10.01 2.64
C LEU A 13 -3.10 9.14 1.47
N VAL A 14 -2.77 9.76 0.34
CA VAL A 14 -2.26 9.06 -0.85
C VAL A 14 -0.94 8.35 -0.56
N ILE A 15 -0.01 8.99 0.17
CA ILE A 15 1.27 8.37 0.55
C ILE A 15 1.04 7.13 1.41
N ILE A 16 0.16 7.20 2.40
CA ILE A 16 -0.15 6.07 3.29
C ILE A 16 -0.76 4.91 2.48
N VAL A 17 -1.74 5.20 1.63
CA VAL A 17 -2.38 4.19 0.79
C VAL A 17 -1.39 3.57 -0.18
N ALA A 18 -0.54 4.38 -0.82
CA ALA A 18 0.49 3.90 -1.74
C ALA A 18 1.53 3.02 -1.04
N ALA A 19 1.95 3.36 0.20
CA ALA A 19 2.88 2.53 0.96
C ALA A 19 2.30 1.15 1.32
N VAL A 20 1.04 1.12 1.75
CA VAL A 20 0.34 -0.14 2.08
C VAL A 20 0.13 -0.98 0.81
N LEU A 21 -0.37 -0.37 -0.27
CA LEU A 21 -0.61 -1.07 -1.52
C LEU A 21 0.69 -1.53 -2.19
N GLY A 22 1.75 -0.74 -2.17
CA GLY A 22 3.05 -1.12 -2.73
C GLY A 22 3.61 -2.37 -2.06
N ARG A 23 3.53 -2.44 -0.72
CA ARG A 23 3.99 -3.61 0.04
C ARG A 23 3.18 -4.87 -0.28
N LEU A 24 1.85 -4.73 -0.39
CA LEU A 24 0.97 -5.83 -0.77
C LEU A 24 1.19 -6.25 -2.22
N ALA A 25 1.38 -5.32 -3.14
CA ALA A 25 1.62 -5.58 -4.56
C ALA A 25 2.95 -6.31 -4.76
N VAL A 26 4.03 -5.89 -4.09
CA VAL A 26 5.32 -6.58 -4.13
C VAL A 26 5.19 -8.00 -3.59
N ARG A 27 4.49 -8.18 -2.46
CA ARG A 27 4.22 -9.52 -1.91
C ARG A 27 3.39 -10.36 -2.88
N ALA A 28 2.31 -9.83 -3.44
CA ALA A 28 1.44 -10.52 -4.38
C ALA A 28 2.22 -10.96 -5.63
N PHE A 29 3.06 -10.07 -6.16
CA PHE A 29 3.87 -10.32 -7.34
C PHE A 29 4.94 -11.39 -7.07
N MET A 30 5.68 -11.28 -5.97
CA MET A 30 6.65 -12.31 -5.57
C MET A 30 5.97 -13.65 -5.30
N ASN A 31 4.81 -13.63 -4.67
CA ASN A 31 4.04 -14.84 -4.39
C ASN A 31 3.50 -15.51 -5.65
N PHE A 32 3.09 -14.72 -6.66
CA PHE A 32 2.68 -15.22 -7.96
C PHE A 32 3.85 -15.85 -8.73
N LEU A 33 5.02 -15.20 -8.73
CA LEU A 33 6.20 -15.72 -9.43
C LEU A 33 6.78 -16.97 -8.78
N LEU A 34 6.75 -17.06 -7.45
CA LEU A 34 7.34 -18.18 -6.69
C LEU A 34 6.34 -19.31 -6.41
N GLY A 35 5.10 -19.20 -6.91
CA GLY A 35 4.05 -20.22 -6.70
C GLY A 35 3.60 -20.38 -5.24
N GLY A 36 3.83 -19.38 -4.40
CA GLY A 36 3.47 -19.39 -2.98
C GLY A 36 2.00 -19.03 -2.73
N THR A 37 1.59 -18.94 -1.46
CA THR A 37 0.26 -18.43 -1.08
C THR A 37 0.32 -16.99 -0.55
N LEU A 38 -0.59 -16.14 -1.04
CA LEU A 38 -0.64 -14.69 -0.76
C LEU A 38 -0.78 -14.36 0.76
N PHE A 39 -1.18 -15.36 1.56
CA PHE A 39 -1.58 -15.26 2.96
C PHE A 39 -0.89 -16.27 3.89
N GLY A 40 0.22 -16.91 3.48
CA GLY A 40 0.88 -18.03 4.19
C GLY A 40 1.52 -17.74 5.57
N GLY A 41 1.28 -16.56 6.18
CA GLY A 41 1.77 -16.22 7.52
C GLY A 41 2.15 -14.74 7.63
N ASN A 42 1.36 -14.00 8.40
CA ASN A 42 1.49 -12.57 8.74
C ASN A 42 1.12 -11.56 7.64
N PHE A 43 -0.11 -11.02 7.72
CA PHE A 43 -0.67 -10.02 6.79
C PHE A 43 -0.17 -8.58 7.05
N LEU A 44 0.89 -8.44 7.85
CA LEU A 44 1.57 -7.19 8.19
C LEU A 44 3.07 -7.42 8.31
#